data_AF-A0A7X5U5P2-F1
#
_entry.id   AF-A0A7X5U5P2-F1
#
_cell.length_a   1.000
_cell.length_b   1.000
_cell.length_c   1.000
_cell.angle_alpha   90.00
_cell.angle_beta   90.00
_cell.angle_gamma   90.00
#
_symmetry.space_group_name_H-M   'P 1'
#
loop_
_entity.id
_entity.type
_entity.pdbx_description
1 polymer ?
#
loop_
_entity_poly.entity_id
_entity_poly.type
_entity_poly.pdbx_seq_one_letter_code
_entity_poly.pdbx_strand_id
1 'polypeptide(L)'
;MTDDANNQTTELDPIDIVAFLSEPQAIVTERGKRWVQDGILRVRKKADGSAPDLQDGDQVPLPEGVFGVVGGPGQNRVHSMTGEDFGWVRYRIRKGG
;
A
#
# COMPACT_ATOMS: atom_id res chain seq x y z
N MET A 1 -11.72 23.11 -14.45
CA MET A 1 -12.33 21.77 -14.56
C MET A 1 -11.20 20.80 -14.29
N THR A 2 -11.13 20.28 -13.07
CA THR A 2 -10.06 19.37 -12.66
C THR A 2 -10.40 17.99 -13.18
N ASP A 3 -9.40 17.35 -13.77
CA ASP A 3 -9.48 16.11 -14.53
C ASP A 3 -9.69 14.92 -13.58
N ASP A 4 -10.95 14.58 -13.28
CA ASP A 4 -11.33 13.44 -12.43
C ASP A 4 -11.18 12.07 -13.14
N ALA A 5 -10.61 12.03 -14.35
CA ALA A 5 -10.62 10.85 -15.21
C ALA A 5 -9.53 9.79 -14.92
N ASN A 6 -8.57 10.07 -14.04
CA ASN A 6 -7.39 9.19 -13.86
C ASN A 6 -7.34 8.38 -12.56
N ASN A 7 -8.40 8.40 -11.73
CA ASN A 7 -8.42 7.62 -10.49
C ASN A 7 -9.10 6.25 -10.69
N GLN A 8 -8.59 5.46 -11.63
CA GLN A 8 -9.01 4.06 -11.78
C GLN A 8 -8.44 3.24 -10.62
N THR A 9 -9.30 2.90 -9.67
CA THR A 9 -8.98 1.99 -8.58
C THR A 9 -8.76 0.59 -9.16
N THR A 10 -7.52 0.09 -9.07
CA THR A 10 -7.20 -1.28 -9.50
C THR A 10 -7.46 -2.23 -8.35
N GLU A 11 -8.53 -3.02 -8.46
CA GLU A 11 -8.77 -4.13 -7.54
C GLU A 11 -7.73 -5.22 -7.79
N LEU A 12 -6.99 -5.61 -6.75
CA LEU A 12 -5.91 -6.59 -6.83
C LEU A 12 -6.47 -8.00 -6.65
N ASP A 13 -5.94 -8.96 -7.41
CA ASP A 13 -6.36 -10.35 -7.28
C ASP A 13 -6.09 -10.89 -5.86
N PRO A 14 -7.01 -11.69 -5.28
CA PRO A 14 -7.02 -12.05 -3.84
C PRO A 14 -5.82 -12.83 -3.30
N ILE A 15 -4.82 -13.17 -4.12
CA ILE A 15 -3.73 -14.09 -3.76
C ILE A 15 -2.36 -13.37 -3.70
N ASP A 16 -2.25 -12.14 -4.22
CA ASP A 16 -0.96 -11.49 -4.45
C ASP A 16 -0.67 -10.32 -3.50
N ILE A 17 -1.39 -10.22 -2.38
CA ILE A 17 -1.15 -9.19 -1.35
C ILE A 17 -0.89 -9.78 0.04
N VAL A 18 0.13 -9.25 0.71
CA VAL A 18 0.40 -9.54 2.12
C VAL A 18 0.59 -8.22 2.86
N ALA A 19 -0.27 -7.95 3.85
CA ALA A 19 -0.18 -6.76 4.67
C ALA A 19 0.51 -7.05 6.02
N PHE A 20 1.43 -6.16 6.40
CA PHE A 20 2.05 -6.14 7.72
C PHE A 20 1.60 -4.87 8.43
N LEU A 21 0.62 -4.99 9.31
CA LEU A 21 0.01 -3.85 10.00
C LEU A 21 0.74 -3.58 11.32
N SER A 22 0.94 -2.30 11.64
CA SER A 22 1.32 -1.89 12.98
C SER A 22 0.12 -1.98 13.93
N GLU A 23 0.38 -1.93 15.23
CA GLU A 23 -0.69 -1.69 16.20
C GLU A 23 -1.35 -0.31 15.92
N PRO A 24 -2.68 -0.18 16.10
CA PRO A 24 -3.35 1.10 16.03
C PRO A 24 -2.82 2.09 17.07
N GLN A 25 -2.51 3.30 16.63
CA GLN A 25 -2.02 4.39 17.47
C GLN A 25 -3.08 5.47 17.62
N ALA A 26 -3.17 6.06 18.81
CA ALA A 26 -4.03 7.20 19.06
C ALA A 26 -3.29 8.51 18.76
N ILE A 27 -3.89 9.35 17.91
CA ILE A 27 -3.47 10.73 17.71
C ILE A 27 -4.37 11.62 18.56
N VAL A 28 -3.79 12.30 19.53
CA VAL A 28 -4.49 13.30 20.35
C VAL A 28 -4.29 14.67 19.71
N THR A 29 -5.39 15.29 19.29
CA THR A 29 -5.42 16.64 18.71
C THR A 29 -6.23 17.57 19.60
N GLU A 30 -6.12 18.89 19.42
CA GLU A 30 -6.98 19.88 20.10
C GLU A 30 -8.48 19.64 19.84
N ARG A 31 -8.82 18.93 18.76
CA ARG A 31 -10.19 18.58 18.35
C ARG A 31 -10.66 17.21 18.85
N GLY A 32 -9.84 16.49 19.63
CA GLY A 32 -10.15 15.18 20.19
C GLY A 32 -9.18 14.07 19.78
N LYS A 33 -9.56 12.83 20.12
CA LYS A 33 -8.77 11.62 19.88
C LYS A 33 -9.16 10.97 18.55
N ARG A 34 -8.17 10.70 17.70
CA ARG A 34 -8.32 9.94 16.44
C ARG A 34 -7.44 8.70 16.49
N TRP A 35 -7.73 7.73 15.66
CA TRP A 35 -6.93 6.50 15.55
C TRP A 35 -6.31 6.43 14.16
N VAL A 36 -5.02 6.10 14.12
CA VAL A 36 -4.29 5.83 12.90
C VAL A 36 -3.71 4.43 12.99
N GLN A 37 -3.65 3.73 11.87
CA GLN A 37 -2.95 2.47 11.77
C GLN A 37 -2.13 2.48 10.48
N ASP A 38 -0.83 2.24 10.60
CA ASP A 38 0.08 2.17 9.47
C ASP A 38 0.35 0.71 9.12
N GLY A 39 0.84 0.48 7.91
CA GLY A 39 1.23 -0.85 7.47
C GLY A 39 2.13 -0.83 6.25
N ILE A 40 2.68 -2.00 5.95
CA ILE A 40 3.40 -2.28 4.72
C ILE A 40 2.60 -3.32 3.94
N LEU A 41 2.13 -2.92 2.76
CA LEU A 41 1.56 -3.81 1.78
C LEU A 41 2.69 -4.38 0.92
N ARG A 42 2.78 -5.70 0.80
CA ARG A 42 3.59 -6.36 -0.22
C ARG A 42 2.67 -6.82 -1.32
N VAL A 43 2.96 -6.40 -2.54
CA VAL A 43 2.21 -6.79 -3.73
C VAL A 43 3.15 -7.50 -4.68
N ARG A 44 2.69 -8.61 -5.25
CA ARG A 44 3.47 -9.34 -6.23
C ARG A 44 3.65 -8.49 -7.49
N LYS A 45 4.84 -8.56 -8.07
CA LYS A 45 5.11 -7.98 -9.39
C LYS A 45 4.30 -8.69 -10.46
N LYS A 46 3.98 -7.95 -11.53
CA LYS A 46 3.36 -8.53 -12.71
C LYS A 46 4.32 -9.53 -13.36
N ALA A 47 3.80 -10.38 -14.26
CA ALA A 47 4.59 -11.41 -14.94
C ALA A 47 5.79 -10.85 -15.74
N ASP A 48 5.72 -9.59 -16.16
CA ASP A 48 6.79 -8.86 -16.85
C ASP A 48 7.83 -8.24 -15.90
N GLY A 49 7.71 -8.47 -14.58
CA GLY A 49 8.60 -7.93 -13.56
C GLY A 49 8.30 -6.48 -13.16
N SER A 50 7.30 -5.84 -13.75
CA SER A 50 6.89 -4.48 -13.38
C SER A 50 6.13 -4.45 -12.06
N ALA A 51 6.19 -3.30 -11.40
CA ALA A 51 5.39 -3.04 -10.22
C ALA A 51 3.91 -2.92 -10.61
N PRO A 52 2.98 -3.32 -9.72
CA PRO A 52 1.59 -2.92 -9.80
C PRO A 52 1.47 -1.39 -9.84
N ASP A 53 0.51 -0.87 -10.59
CA ASP A 53 0.33 0.58 -10.77
C ASP A 53 -0.47 1.20 -9.61
N LEU A 54 -0.14 0.82 -8.37
CA LEU A 54 -0.75 1.43 -7.19
C LEU A 54 -0.22 2.85 -6.97
N GLN A 55 -1.14 3.77 -6.74
CA GLN A 55 -0.90 5.19 -6.56
C GLN A 55 -1.23 5.65 -5.15
N ASP A 56 -0.70 6.81 -4.76
CA ASP A 56 -1.04 7.46 -3.49
C ASP A 56 -2.55 7.73 -3.44
N GLY A 57 -3.19 7.31 -2.35
CA GLY A 57 -4.64 7.41 -2.19
C GLY A 57 -5.44 6.20 -2.65
N ASP A 58 -4.85 5.23 -3.35
CA ASP A 58 -5.53 3.99 -3.73
C ASP A 58 -6.02 3.22 -2.50
N GLN A 59 -7.23 2.68 -2.59
CA GLN A 59 -7.86 1.95 -1.49
C GLN A 59 -7.53 0.46 -1.55
N VAL A 60 -7.09 -0.07 -0.41
CA VAL A 60 -6.72 -1.46 -0.21
C VAL A 60 -7.67 -2.06 0.82
N PRO A 61 -8.67 -2.86 0.39
CA PRO A 61 -9.57 -3.53 1.32
C PRO A 61 -8.85 -4.70 2.00
N LEU A 62 -8.74 -4.65 3.33
CA LEU A 62 -8.19 -5.72 4.17
C LEU A 62 -9.24 -6.15 5.21
N PRO A 63 -9.11 -7.35 5.82
CA PRO A 63 -10.01 -7.80 6.89
C PRO A 63 -10.11 -6.81 8.06
N GLU A 64 -9.04 -6.08 8.37
CA GLU A 64 -8.97 -5.08 9.42
C GLU A 64 -9.63 -3.75 9.02
N GLY A 65 -10.00 -3.56 7.76
CA GLY A 65 -10.64 -2.38 7.20
C GLY A 65 -9.97 -1.88 5.92
N VAL A 66 -10.44 -0.74 5.42
CA VAL A 66 -9.90 -0.12 4.21
C VAL A 66 -8.71 0.78 4.58
N PHE A 67 -7.57 0.55 3.92
CA PHE A 67 -6.37 1.38 4.04
C PHE A 67 -6.14 2.14 2.73
N GLY A 68 -5.61 3.36 2.80
CA GLY A 68 -5.09 4.08 1.64
C GLY A 68 -3.61 3.81 1.45
N VAL A 69 -3.15 3.65 0.21
CA VAL A 69 -1.72 3.68 -0.14
C VAL A 69 -1.17 5.06 0.16
N VAL A 70 0.03 5.11 0.77
CA VAL A 70 0.72 6.34 1.15
C VAL A 70 2.07 6.42 0.44
N GLY A 71 2.14 7.26 -0.58
CA GLY A 71 3.30 7.46 -1.44
C GLY A 71 3.52 6.35 -2.47
N GLY A 72 4.57 6.52 -3.27
CA GLY A 72 4.93 5.59 -4.33
C GLY A 72 5.54 4.26 -3.84
N PRO A 73 5.80 3.32 -4.78
CA PRO A 73 6.40 2.03 -4.46
C PRO A 73 7.75 2.20 -3.76
N GLY A 74 7.90 1.50 -2.65
CA GLY A 74 9.17 1.33 -1.93
C GLY A 74 10.14 0.44 -2.70
N GLN A 75 11.34 0.25 -2.13
CA GLN A 75 12.43 -0.47 -2.78
C GLN A 75 12.01 -1.86 -3.29
N ASN A 76 12.26 -2.08 -4.59
CA ASN A 76 12.36 -3.41 -5.17
C ASN A 76 13.50 -4.15 -4.47
N ARG A 77 13.19 -5.25 -3.78
CA ARG A 77 14.24 -6.11 -3.26
C ARG A 77 14.75 -6.96 -4.42
N VAL A 78 15.85 -6.50 -5.00
CA VAL A 78 16.74 -7.34 -5.78
C VAL A 78 17.80 -7.87 -4.82
N HIS A 79 18.04 -9.18 -4.82
CA HIS A 79 19.07 -9.78 -3.98
C HIS A 79 20.45 -9.25 -4.40
N SER A 80 21.17 -8.63 -3.47
CA SER A 80 22.40 -7.87 -3.79
C SER A 80 23.55 -8.73 -4.32
N MET A 81 23.55 -10.05 -4.05
CA MET A 81 24.60 -10.94 -4.55
C MET A 81 24.20 -11.73 -5.80
N THR A 82 22.91 -12.06 -5.97
CA THR A 82 22.46 -12.90 -7.10
C THR A 82 21.76 -12.10 -8.19
N GLY A 83 21.40 -10.85 -7.92
CA GLY A 83 20.60 -10.04 -8.83
C GLY A 83 19.16 -10.54 -8.97
N GLU A 84 18.75 -11.54 -8.18
CA GLU A 84 17.43 -12.13 -8.28
C GLU A 84 16.37 -11.19 -7.71
N ASP A 85 15.34 -10.96 -8.53
CA ASP A 85 14.15 -10.24 -8.13
C ASP A 85 13.28 -11.17 -7.28
N PHE A 86 13.03 -10.79 -6.03
CA PHE A 86 12.12 -11.56 -5.19
C PHE A 86 10.67 -11.53 -5.69
N GLY A 87 10.35 -10.69 -6.68
CA GLY A 87 9.03 -10.65 -7.31
C GLY A 87 8.00 -9.86 -6.50
N TRP A 88 8.43 -9.02 -5.56
CA TRP A 88 7.55 -8.26 -4.67
C TRP A 88 7.92 -6.78 -4.62
N VAL A 89 6.89 -5.93 -4.59
CA VAL A 89 6.97 -4.50 -4.35
C VAL A 89 6.33 -4.17 -3.01
N ARG A 90 6.80 -3.10 -2.35
CA ARG A 90 6.28 -2.66 -1.06
C ARG A 90 5.60 -1.31 -1.20
N TYR A 91 4.43 -1.16 -0.59
CA TYR A 91 3.75 0.12 -0.46
C TYR A 91 3.52 0.39 1.02
N ARG A 92 3.58 1.65 1.42
CA ARG A 92 3.07 2.03 2.74
C ARG A 92 1.57 2.18 2.62
N ILE A 93 0.84 1.75 3.63
CA ILE A 93 -0.61 1.90 3.69
C ILE A 93 -1.00 2.49 5.04
N ARG A 94 -2.09 3.25 5.08
CA ARG A 94 -2.60 3.90 6.29
C ARG A 94 -4.11 3.84 6.36
N LYS A 95 -4.64 3.60 7.55
CA LYS A 95 -6.06 3.71 7.89
C LYS A 95 -6.25 4.77 8.96
N GLY A 96 -7.21 5.67 8.76
CA GLY A 96 -7.50 6.77 9.69
C GLY A 96 -6.52 7.95 9.63
N GLY A 97 -6.85 9.03 10.35
CA GLY A 97 -6.14 10.31 10.32
C GLY A 97 -7.01 11.48 10.80
#